data_AF-A0A2C6AIC8-F1
#
_entry.id   AF-A0A2C6AIC8-F1
#
_cell.length_a   1.000
_cell.length_b   1.000
_cell.length_c   1.000
_cell.angle_alpha   90.00
_cell.angle_beta   90.00
_cell.angle_gamma   90.00
#
_symmetry.space_group_name_H-M   'P 1'
#
loop_
_entity.id
_entity.type
_entity.pdbx_description
1 polymer ?
#
loop_
_entity_poly.entity_id
_entity_poly.type
_entity_poly.pdbx_seq_one_letter_code
_entity_poly.pdbx_strand_id
1 'polypeptide(L)'
;MLKVVEVLGKKNTPHPKEQEFAALGGIHFDQIVGWWEVDFLKNGELPKWIQKYNYEKAEELSPETWTQSPFIPNIYYNAQKYKYSTSWAGPEEDIRVLAGFSDPDHKGWKDDRWKAYAGKSLMEAAHNLMNSLNPKIPGWNGRFPLDEQALVPQPGLRNSVNTPSGVRAGTSTEPQQGQWFKEYSSSAIAVSDKSIPGIEAAKPQSYSQAGKHKLHADSGTETVSDVETVSDTETASDTETVSEMETASEMETASETESESGPPAKKQKLAHQETQPQLPTKKPVSNANVFFYGDYLWPAEAARQGGFLTSADAAKVLRGRAPLTAFSLHSYHNRKHIVHHSESYFVGLHESFGPAAKEAVEKAAQFGGQFDPMVYLVHATPNMVRDKGQVVAAGGIVWPQVMAHAQVPRDYAPPETLVKNKQKLQQHFENAYKNKPAVFLQKNPQYDKRFDAYTINADEQPQLSESPRPSTALRNFMKENGKAVGFEKDFPVIKAPKVITGQESAAAKVNELPPHDEGVFEKTWSFIKAHPVAVAMLPAVAALNLIPGLGEAADAAEFAALSTEAD
;
A
#
# COMPACT_ATOMS: atom_id res chain seq x y z
N MET A 1 32.37 8.69 -31.09
CA MET A 1 31.61 7.43 -31.22
C MET A 1 31.94 6.58 -30.02
N LEU A 2 30.96 6.27 -29.17
CA LEU A 2 31.11 5.27 -28.12
C LEU A 2 30.74 3.92 -28.73
N LYS A 3 31.65 2.94 -28.71
CA LYS A 3 31.31 1.55 -29.06
C LYS A 3 30.33 1.02 -28.01
N VAL A 4 29.38 0.16 -28.37
CA VAL A 4 28.47 -0.48 -27.40
C VAL A 4 29.24 -1.17 -26.25
N VAL A 5 30.40 -1.77 -26.57
CA VAL A 5 31.36 -2.32 -25.61
C VAL A 5 31.98 -1.27 -24.67
N GLU A 6 32.07 -0.01 -25.09
CA GLU A 6 32.53 1.12 -24.27
C GLU A 6 31.40 1.71 -23.41
N VAL A 7 30.12 1.59 -23.84
CA VAL A 7 28.95 2.02 -23.06
C VAL A 7 28.62 1.03 -21.95
N LEU A 8 28.74 -0.28 -22.23
CA LEU A 8 28.43 -1.34 -21.26
C LEU A 8 29.66 -1.76 -20.43
N GLY A 9 30.86 -1.37 -20.85
CA GLY A 9 32.11 -1.64 -20.15
C GLY A 9 32.59 -3.09 -20.33
N LYS A 10 33.90 -3.27 -20.59
CA LYS A 10 34.57 -4.60 -20.71
C LYS A 10 34.38 -5.54 -19.51
N LYS A 11 33.89 -5.05 -18.36
CA LYS A 11 33.63 -5.85 -17.15
C LYS A 11 32.18 -6.27 -16.98
N ASN A 12 31.23 -5.68 -17.72
CA ASN A 12 29.81 -6.02 -17.66
C ASN A 12 29.28 -6.51 -19.00
N THR A 13 30.17 -6.94 -19.89
CA THR A 13 29.75 -7.65 -21.10
C THR A 13 29.33 -9.06 -20.68
N PRO A 14 28.11 -9.51 -20.99
CA PRO A 14 27.65 -10.83 -20.64
C PRO A 14 28.56 -11.91 -21.24
N HIS A 15 28.45 -13.12 -20.69
CA HIS A 15 29.27 -14.24 -21.11
C HIS A 15 29.15 -14.42 -22.65
N PRO A 16 30.21 -14.70 -23.42
CA PRO A 16 30.19 -14.77 -24.89
C PRO A 16 29.24 -15.83 -25.51
N LYS A 17 28.46 -16.53 -24.68
CA LYS A 17 27.43 -17.50 -25.07
C LYS A 17 26.01 -17.01 -24.78
N GLU A 18 25.83 -15.89 -24.09
CA GLU A 18 24.52 -15.33 -23.77
C GLU A 18 24.05 -14.46 -24.93
N GLN A 19 22.84 -14.75 -25.43
CA GLN A 19 22.20 -13.93 -26.44
C GLN A 19 21.60 -12.69 -25.76
N GLU A 20 22.08 -11.50 -26.14
CA GLU A 20 21.44 -10.24 -25.75
C GLU A 20 20.25 -9.96 -26.65
N PHE A 21 19.12 -9.61 -26.05
CA PHE A 21 17.94 -9.14 -26.76
C PHE A 21 17.65 -7.68 -26.40
N ALA A 22 17.30 -6.88 -27.40
CA ALA A 22 16.87 -5.50 -27.20
C ALA A 22 15.40 -5.34 -27.64
N ALA A 23 14.59 -4.68 -26.81
CA ALA A 23 13.21 -4.36 -27.14
C ALA A 23 13.13 -2.99 -27.84
N LEU A 24 12.90 -2.99 -29.15
CA LEU A 24 12.75 -1.75 -29.91
C LEU A 24 11.39 -1.09 -29.58
N GLY A 25 11.44 0.04 -28.86
CA GLY A 25 10.25 0.77 -28.42
C GLY A 25 9.82 0.51 -26.97
N GLY A 26 10.60 -0.28 -26.22
CA GLY A 26 10.33 -0.63 -24.82
C GLY A 26 9.52 -1.92 -24.66
N ILE A 27 9.31 -2.32 -23.41
CA ILE A 27 8.46 -3.47 -23.04
C ILE A 27 7.24 -2.90 -22.33
N HIS A 28 6.04 -3.16 -22.85
CA HIS A 28 4.82 -2.74 -22.16
C HIS A 28 4.65 -3.54 -20.88
N PHE A 29 4.12 -2.91 -19.83
CA PHE A 29 3.94 -3.59 -18.55
C PHE A 29 3.01 -4.81 -18.65
N ASP A 30 1.99 -4.78 -19.52
CA ASP A 30 1.09 -5.91 -19.76
C ASP A 30 1.71 -7.04 -20.61
N GLN A 31 2.95 -6.86 -21.10
CA GLN A 31 3.76 -7.89 -21.74
C GLN A 31 4.64 -8.66 -20.74
N ILE A 32 4.91 -8.08 -19.56
CA ILE A 32 5.73 -8.72 -18.52
C ILE A 32 4.91 -9.84 -17.90
N VAL A 33 5.39 -11.08 -17.96
CA VAL A 33 4.65 -12.24 -17.41
C VAL A 33 4.76 -12.31 -15.88
N GLY A 34 5.92 -11.91 -15.35
CA GLY A 34 6.20 -11.84 -13.91
C GLY A 34 7.54 -11.18 -13.67
N TRP A 35 7.84 -10.85 -12.42
CA TRP A 35 9.13 -10.30 -12.01
C TRP A 35 9.62 -10.99 -10.75
N TRP A 36 10.92 -10.92 -10.52
CA TRP A 36 11.50 -11.45 -9.30
C TRP A 36 12.35 -10.36 -8.65
N GLU A 37 12.17 -10.18 -7.33
CA GLU A 37 12.94 -9.24 -6.54
C GLU A 37 14.25 -9.90 -6.09
N VAL A 38 15.37 -9.44 -6.66
CA VAL A 38 16.69 -9.93 -6.30
C VAL A 38 17.25 -9.03 -5.19
N ASP A 39 17.32 -9.56 -3.97
CA ASP A 39 17.95 -8.86 -2.84
C ASP A 39 19.48 -8.93 -2.95
N PHE A 40 20.06 -7.89 -3.56
CA PHE A 40 21.51 -7.81 -3.78
C PHE A 40 22.33 -7.47 -2.52
N LEU A 41 21.68 -7.21 -1.36
CA LEU A 41 22.35 -6.53 -0.24
C LEU A 41 22.51 -7.31 1.07
N LYS A 42 22.19 -8.62 1.11
CA LYS A 42 22.68 -9.47 2.20
C LYS A 42 24.08 -10.00 1.90
N ASN A 43 25.09 -9.21 2.30
CA ASN A 43 26.51 -9.57 2.38
C ASN A 43 27.31 -9.63 1.06
N GLY A 44 26.77 -9.12 -0.06
CA GLY A 44 27.51 -9.06 -1.33
C GLY A 44 27.75 -10.41 -2.00
N GLU A 45 27.12 -11.49 -1.50
CA GLU A 45 27.13 -12.81 -2.12
C GLU A 45 25.80 -13.06 -2.83
N LEU A 46 25.85 -13.48 -4.09
CA LEU A 46 24.67 -13.96 -4.81
C LEU A 46 24.09 -15.18 -4.06
N PRO A 47 22.77 -15.24 -3.80
CA PRO A 47 22.13 -16.38 -3.16
C PRO A 47 22.58 -17.72 -3.77
N LYS A 48 22.93 -18.71 -2.93
CA LYS A 48 23.48 -20.02 -3.36
C LYS A 48 22.63 -20.75 -4.39
N TRP A 49 21.33 -20.44 -4.47
CA TRP A 49 20.46 -21.04 -5.45
C TRP A 49 20.56 -20.37 -6.83
N ILE A 50 20.92 -19.09 -6.94
CA ILE A 50 21.28 -18.45 -8.23
C ILE A 50 22.51 -19.16 -8.80
N GLN A 51 23.46 -19.52 -7.94
CA GLN A 51 24.63 -20.32 -8.32
C GLN A 51 24.27 -21.75 -8.75
N LYS A 52 23.12 -22.27 -8.30
CA LYS A 52 22.60 -23.62 -8.63
C LYS A 52 21.46 -23.60 -9.65
N TYR A 53 21.04 -22.43 -10.13
CA TYR A 53 19.91 -22.32 -11.03
C TYR A 53 20.37 -22.81 -12.39
N ASN A 54 20.05 -24.06 -12.71
CA ASN A 54 20.35 -24.61 -14.02
C ASN A 54 19.36 -23.97 -15.01
N TYR A 55 19.86 -23.01 -15.81
CA TYR A 55 19.09 -22.33 -16.84
C TYR A 55 18.44 -23.30 -17.84
N GLU A 56 19.01 -24.49 -18.04
CA GLU A 56 18.45 -25.53 -18.91
C GLU A 56 17.11 -26.07 -18.37
N LYS A 57 16.88 -26.04 -17.04
CA LYS A 57 15.58 -26.42 -16.45
C LYS A 57 14.54 -25.29 -16.48
N ALA A 58 14.96 -24.05 -16.74
CA ALA A 58 14.04 -22.92 -16.80
C ALA A 58 13.20 -22.91 -18.08
N GLU A 59 13.70 -23.51 -19.17
CA GLU A 59 12.96 -23.66 -20.43
C GLU A 59 11.73 -24.59 -20.30
N GLU A 60 11.73 -25.52 -19.35
CA GLU A 60 10.60 -26.44 -19.12
C GLU A 60 9.44 -25.79 -18.35
N LEU A 61 9.62 -24.56 -17.82
CA LEU A 61 8.60 -23.86 -17.05
C LEU A 61 7.65 -23.07 -17.96
N SER A 62 6.63 -23.76 -18.48
CA SER A 62 5.46 -23.11 -19.10
C SER A 62 4.70 -22.25 -18.08
N PRO A 63 3.89 -21.25 -18.51
CA PRO A 63 3.01 -20.48 -17.61
C PRO A 63 2.10 -21.34 -16.72
N GLU A 64 1.81 -22.58 -17.13
CA GLU A 64 0.94 -23.53 -16.44
C GLU A 64 1.67 -24.28 -15.30
N THR A 65 3.01 -24.34 -15.33
CA THR A 65 3.87 -25.01 -14.34
C THR A 65 4.54 -24.04 -13.35
N TRP A 66 4.11 -22.77 -13.35
CA TRP A 66 4.70 -21.67 -12.55
C TRP A 66 4.49 -21.76 -11.03
N THR A 67 3.80 -22.77 -10.51
CA THR A 67 3.59 -22.92 -9.05
C THR A 67 4.88 -23.10 -8.25
N GLN A 68 6.00 -23.39 -8.92
CA GLN A 68 7.34 -23.48 -8.31
C GLN A 68 8.30 -22.34 -8.73
N SER A 69 7.83 -21.37 -9.53
CA SER A 69 8.66 -20.28 -10.03
C SER A 69 8.91 -19.23 -8.93
N PRO A 70 10.15 -18.72 -8.77
CA PRO A 70 10.43 -17.62 -7.84
C PRO A 70 9.88 -16.27 -8.33
N PHE A 71 9.29 -16.21 -9.53
CA PHE A 71 8.71 -15.00 -10.09
C PHE A 71 7.34 -14.70 -9.50
N ILE A 72 7.15 -13.46 -9.05
CA ILE A 72 5.86 -12.88 -8.71
C ILE A 72 5.09 -12.69 -10.03
N PRO A 73 3.93 -13.34 -10.21
CA PRO A 73 3.16 -13.24 -11.44
C PRO A 73 2.62 -11.82 -11.63
N ASN A 74 2.70 -11.30 -12.85
CA ASN A 74 2.10 -10.03 -13.19
C ASN A 74 0.61 -10.22 -13.50
N ILE A 75 -0.25 -9.77 -12.60
CA ILE A 75 -1.72 -9.86 -12.77
C ILE A 75 -2.25 -9.08 -13.98
N TYR A 76 -1.43 -8.19 -14.56
CA TYR A 76 -1.77 -7.41 -15.75
C TYR A 76 -1.25 -8.03 -17.05
N TYR A 77 -0.56 -9.17 -16.97
CA TYR A 77 -0.11 -9.89 -18.16
C TYR A 77 -1.30 -10.24 -19.05
N ASN A 78 -1.32 -9.70 -20.28
CA ASN A 78 -2.42 -9.91 -21.21
C ASN A 78 -2.07 -11.00 -22.22
N ALA A 79 -2.13 -12.27 -21.77
CA ALA A 79 -1.82 -13.43 -22.58
C ALA A 79 -2.55 -13.44 -23.94
N GLN A 80 -3.82 -12.99 -23.98
CA GLN A 80 -4.60 -12.96 -25.23
C GLN A 80 -4.10 -11.90 -26.22
N LYS A 81 -3.71 -10.71 -25.74
CA LYS A 81 -3.10 -9.64 -26.57
C LYS A 81 -1.82 -10.12 -27.23
N TYR A 82 -1.05 -10.95 -26.52
CA TYR A 82 0.24 -11.46 -26.97
C TYR A 82 0.20 -12.90 -27.52
N LYS A 83 -0.98 -13.53 -27.56
CA LYS A 83 -1.15 -14.94 -27.99
C LYS A 83 -0.72 -15.16 -29.44
N TYR A 84 -0.94 -14.16 -30.28
CA TYR A 84 -0.61 -14.18 -31.71
C TYR A 84 0.57 -13.29 -32.08
N SER A 85 1.16 -12.58 -31.11
CA SER A 85 2.51 -12.05 -31.29
C SER A 85 3.45 -13.25 -31.19
N THR A 86 3.55 -13.98 -32.29
CA THR A 86 4.62 -14.95 -32.50
C THR A 86 5.92 -14.27 -32.11
N SER A 87 6.77 -14.96 -31.34
CA SER A 87 8.20 -14.73 -31.42
C SER A 87 8.55 -14.78 -32.90
N TRP A 88 8.66 -13.61 -33.54
CA TRP A 88 9.21 -13.55 -34.87
C TRP A 88 10.70 -13.74 -34.68
N ALA A 89 11.09 -15.00 -34.47
CA ALA A 89 12.32 -15.49 -35.03
C ALA A 89 12.10 -15.38 -36.53
N GLY A 90 12.34 -14.20 -37.09
CA GLY A 90 12.81 -14.15 -38.47
C GLY A 90 13.96 -15.16 -38.59
N PRO A 91 14.32 -15.62 -39.81
CA PRO A 91 15.56 -16.37 -39.97
C PRO A 91 16.64 -15.69 -39.12
N GLU A 92 17.47 -16.45 -38.39
CA GLU A 92 18.46 -16.01 -37.36
C GLU A 92 19.30 -14.77 -37.79
N GLU A 93 19.27 -14.51 -39.09
CA GLU A 93 19.91 -13.49 -39.88
C GLU A 93 19.15 -12.12 -39.92
N ASP A 94 17.83 -12.08 -39.67
CA ASP A 94 16.99 -10.86 -39.61
C ASP A 94 16.94 -10.21 -38.21
N ILE A 95 17.29 -10.93 -37.14
CA ILE A 95 17.37 -10.37 -35.77
C ILE A 95 18.67 -9.56 -35.57
N ARG A 96 19.69 -9.80 -36.42
CA ARG A 96 20.92 -9.00 -36.43
C ARG A 96 20.67 -7.53 -36.90
N VAL A 97 19.45 -7.20 -37.35
CA VAL A 97 19.09 -6.01 -38.15
C VAL A 97 19.33 -4.66 -37.46
N LEU A 98 19.41 -4.62 -36.13
CA LEU A 98 19.60 -3.37 -35.38
C LEU A 98 21.01 -3.16 -34.84
N ALA A 99 21.92 -4.12 -35.03
CA ALA A 99 23.29 -4.02 -34.49
C ALA A 99 24.16 -2.99 -35.23
N GLY A 100 23.77 -2.59 -36.45
CA GLY A 100 24.44 -1.57 -37.25
C GLY A 100 25.89 -1.92 -37.58
N PHE A 101 26.20 -2.21 -38.85
CA PHE A 101 27.60 -2.31 -39.23
C PHE A 101 28.22 -0.91 -39.21
N SER A 102 29.15 -0.66 -38.28
CA SER A 102 29.79 0.65 -38.10
C SER A 102 30.66 1.09 -39.28
N ASP A 103 31.01 0.15 -40.16
CA ASP A 103 31.81 0.39 -41.36
C ASP A 103 30.88 0.46 -42.60
N PRO A 104 30.87 1.57 -43.36
CA PRO A 104 30.07 1.70 -44.57
C PRO A 104 30.46 0.68 -45.66
N ASP A 105 31.67 0.12 -45.62
CA ASP A 105 32.15 -0.91 -46.53
C ASP A 105 32.01 -2.34 -45.95
N HIS A 106 31.34 -2.49 -44.80
CA HIS A 106 31.14 -3.78 -44.18
C HIS A 106 30.44 -4.75 -45.14
N LYS A 107 31.02 -5.94 -45.32
CA LYS A 107 30.51 -6.99 -46.23
C LYS A 107 29.03 -7.36 -46.01
N GLY A 108 28.51 -7.13 -44.81
CA GLY A 108 27.08 -7.28 -44.51
C GLY A 108 26.17 -6.37 -45.35
N TRP A 109 26.61 -5.17 -45.75
CA TRP A 109 25.81 -4.27 -46.61
C TRP A 109 25.61 -4.80 -48.03
N LYS A 110 26.42 -5.76 -48.47
CA LYS A 110 26.28 -6.39 -49.79
C LYS A 110 25.21 -7.49 -49.82
N ASP A 111 24.74 -7.93 -48.66
CA ASP A 111 23.67 -8.90 -48.54
C ASP A 111 22.31 -8.17 -48.69
N ASP A 112 21.44 -8.72 -49.53
CA ASP A 112 20.20 -8.07 -49.97
C ASP A 112 19.24 -7.74 -48.81
N ARG A 113 19.38 -8.43 -47.67
CA ARG A 113 18.65 -8.13 -46.43
C ARG A 113 18.99 -6.77 -45.83
N TRP A 114 20.24 -6.33 -46.03
CA TRP A 114 20.80 -5.11 -45.43
C TRP A 114 20.75 -3.91 -46.36
N LYS A 115 20.66 -4.15 -47.68
CA LYS A 115 20.55 -3.08 -48.68
C LYS A 115 19.45 -2.09 -48.38
N ALA A 116 18.31 -2.56 -47.86
CA ALA A 116 17.19 -1.70 -47.51
C ALA A 116 17.48 -0.73 -46.34
N TYR A 117 18.54 -0.98 -45.57
CA TYR A 117 18.96 -0.20 -44.41
C TYR A 117 20.30 0.54 -44.63
N ALA A 118 21.04 0.21 -45.69
CA ALA A 118 22.30 0.85 -46.03
C ALA A 118 22.12 2.36 -46.24
N GLY A 119 22.96 3.16 -45.59
CA GLY A 119 22.91 4.62 -45.67
C GLY A 119 21.75 5.29 -44.92
N LYS A 120 20.89 4.53 -44.24
CA LYS A 120 19.83 5.08 -43.38
C LYS A 120 20.37 5.33 -41.96
N SER A 121 19.82 6.33 -41.29
CA SER A 121 20.05 6.52 -39.86
C SER A 121 19.45 5.36 -39.04
N LEU A 122 19.96 5.13 -37.83
CA LEU A 122 19.40 4.13 -36.90
C LEU A 122 17.90 4.34 -36.69
N MET A 123 17.47 5.60 -36.59
CA MET A 123 16.06 5.97 -36.42
C MET A 123 15.22 5.59 -37.63
N GLU A 124 15.71 5.83 -38.86
CA GLU A 124 15.01 5.43 -40.09
C GLU A 124 14.99 3.91 -40.25
N ALA A 125 16.07 3.22 -39.91
CA ALA A 125 16.11 1.76 -39.93
C ALA A 125 15.10 1.15 -38.94
N ALA A 126 15.07 1.68 -37.71
CA ALA A 126 14.10 1.31 -36.69
C ALA A 126 12.65 1.56 -37.13
N HIS A 127 12.34 2.73 -37.68
CA HIS A 127 10.99 3.02 -38.20
C HIS A 127 10.61 2.09 -39.36
N ASN A 128 11.54 1.81 -40.29
CA ASN A 128 11.26 0.92 -41.42
C ASN A 128 10.98 -0.51 -40.96
N LEU A 129 11.74 -1.00 -39.97
CA LEU A 129 11.50 -2.30 -39.36
C LEU A 129 10.14 -2.34 -38.64
N MET A 130 9.84 -1.36 -37.80
CA MET A 130 8.56 -1.33 -37.08
C MET A 130 7.36 -1.18 -38.03
N ASN A 131 7.52 -0.40 -39.11
CA ASN A 131 6.51 -0.24 -40.15
C ASN A 131 6.29 -1.51 -40.98
N SER A 132 7.32 -2.30 -41.24
CA SER A 132 7.16 -3.59 -41.96
C SER A 132 6.45 -4.65 -41.11
N LEU A 133 6.51 -4.49 -39.78
CA LEU A 133 5.85 -5.37 -38.82
C LEU A 133 4.43 -4.90 -38.47
N ASN A 134 4.02 -3.68 -38.82
CA ASN A 134 2.65 -3.15 -38.68
C ASN A 134 1.67 -3.95 -39.59
N PRO A 135 0.48 -4.39 -39.14
CA PRO A 135 -0.23 -4.11 -37.88
C PRO A 135 0.06 -5.08 -36.72
N LYS A 136 1.08 -5.92 -36.82
CA LYS A 136 1.33 -7.01 -35.86
C LYS A 136 2.01 -6.57 -34.57
N ILE A 137 2.44 -5.30 -34.44
CA ILE A 137 3.05 -4.76 -33.23
C ILE A 137 2.03 -3.95 -32.44
N PRO A 138 1.58 -4.43 -31.27
CA PRO A 138 0.74 -3.64 -30.38
C PRO A 138 1.45 -2.33 -29.99
N GLY A 139 0.77 -1.19 -30.18
CA GLY A 139 1.25 0.12 -29.74
C GLY A 139 2.07 0.87 -30.79
N TRP A 140 2.37 0.26 -31.94
CA TRP A 140 3.04 0.96 -33.02
C TRP A 140 2.06 1.82 -33.82
N ASN A 141 2.23 3.14 -33.76
CA ASN A 141 1.47 4.13 -34.54
C ASN A 141 2.38 4.95 -35.48
N GLY A 142 3.53 4.40 -35.86
CA GLY A 142 4.50 5.06 -36.75
C GLY A 142 5.50 5.97 -36.03
N ARG A 143 5.54 5.97 -34.69
CA ARG A 143 6.47 6.77 -33.88
C ARG A 143 6.92 6.02 -32.63
N PHE A 144 8.08 6.40 -32.10
CA PHE A 144 8.55 6.03 -30.76
C PHE A 144 8.24 7.14 -29.73
N PRO A 145 8.05 6.81 -28.44
CA PRO A 145 7.89 5.45 -27.87
C PRO A 145 6.56 4.81 -28.29
N LEU A 146 6.40 3.50 -28.05
CA LEU A 146 5.13 2.81 -28.34
C LEU A 146 3.99 3.46 -27.55
N ASP A 147 2.87 3.71 -28.23
CA ASP A 147 1.76 4.48 -27.68
C ASP A 147 0.81 3.60 -26.89
N GLU A 148 0.72 3.82 -25.58
CA GLU A 148 -0.20 3.12 -24.69
C GLU A 148 -1.68 3.41 -24.99
N GLN A 149 -2.00 4.57 -25.58
CA GLN A 149 -3.38 5.03 -25.77
C GLN A 149 -4.02 4.46 -27.05
N ALA A 150 -3.22 4.05 -28.03
CA ALA A 150 -3.69 3.40 -29.25
C ALA A 150 -4.20 1.95 -29.01
N LEU A 151 -4.13 1.47 -27.76
CA LEU A 151 -4.30 0.06 -27.39
C LEU A 151 -5.60 -0.26 -26.64
N VAL A 152 -6.44 0.74 -26.35
CA VAL A 152 -7.77 0.51 -25.79
C VAL A 152 -8.75 0.36 -26.96
N PRO A 153 -9.49 -0.76 -27.11
CA PRO A 153 -10.55 -0.85 -28.11
C PRO A 153 -11.54 0.28 -27.86
N GLN A 154 -11.62 1.25 -28.77
CA GLN A 154 -12.68 2.26 -28.66
C GLN A 154 -14.02 1.55 -28.81
N PRO A 155 -14.89 1.59 -27.79
CA PRO A 155 -16.23 1.03 -27.93
C PRO A 155 -17.01 1.96 -28.87
N GLY A 156 -17.21 1.56 -30.13
CA GLY A 156 -18.30 2.14 -30.93
C GLY A 156 -18.06 2.52 -32.40
N LEU A 157 -16.93 2.25 -33.04
CA LEU A 157 -16.79 2.56 -34.48
C LEU A 157 -17.15 1.34 -35.34
N ARG A 158 -18.43 1.27 -35.74
CA ARG A 158 -18.91 0.40 -36.83
C ARG A 158 -18.27 0.83 -38.15
N ASN A 159 -17.73 -0.14 -38.88
CA ASN A 159 -17.19 0.00 -40.22
C ASN A 159 -18.22 0.59 -41.20
N SER A 160 -17.86 1.69 -41.85
CA SER A 160 -18.48 2.15 -43.10
C SER A 160 -17.39 2.23 -44.17
N VAL A 161 -17.56 1.46 -45.23
CA VAL A 161 -16.66 1.32 -46.38
C VAL A 161 -17.15 2.22 -47.53
N ASN A 162 -16.19 2.82 -48.26
CA ASN A 162 -16.23 3.52 -49.56
C ASN A 162 -16.72 5.00 -49.55
N THR A 163 -16.07 6.01 -50.17
CA THR A 163 -14.95 6.11 -51.15
C THR A 163 -14.47 7.60 -51.22
N PRO A 164 -13.44 8.00 -52.00
CA PRO A 164 -12.46 9.03 -51.65
C PRO A 164 -12.69 10.41 -52.29
N SER A 165 -12.05 11.44 -51.72
CA SER A 165 -11.52 12.62 -52.44
C SER A 165 -10.62 13.43 -51.49
N GLY A 166 -9.44 13.79 -51.98
CA GLY A 166 -8.36 14.35 -51.16
C GLY A 166 -8.52 15.82 -50.79
N VAL A 167 -7.77 16.23 -49.76
CA VAL A 167 -7.25 17.59 -49.45
C VAL A 167 -6.16 17.36 -48.39
N ARG A 168 -4.88 17.48 -48.75
CA ARG A 168 -3.98 18.64 -48.59
C ARG A 168 -3.31 18.66 -47.20
N ALA A 169 -1.98 18.53 -47.24
CA ALA A 169 -1.09 18.62 -46.09
C ALA A 169 -1.27 19.94 -45.34
N GLY A 170 -1.76 19.85 -44.11
CA GLY A 170 -1.72 20.93 -43.13
C GLY A 170 -0.42 20.84 -42.33
N THR A 171 0.34 21.94 -42.33
CA THR A 171 1.51 22.17 -41.49
C THR A 171 1.15 21.99 -40.02
N SER A 172 1.68 20.93 -39.39
CA SER A 172 1.59 20.71 -37.95
C SER A 172 2.57 21.63 -37.24
N THR A 173 2.05 22.57 -36.46
CA THR A 173 2.83 23.34 -35.50
C THR A 173 3.25 22.45 -34.33
N GLU A 174 4.55 22.46 -34.09
CA GLU A 174 5.30 21.83 -33.02
C GLU A 174 4.85 22.38 -31.63
N PRO A 175 4.38 21.57 -30.68
CA PRO A 175 4.28 22.00 -29.30
C PRO A 175 5.65 21.86 -28.62
N GLN A 176 6.19 22.98 -28.17
CA GLN A 176 7.42 23.05 -27.37
C GLN A 176 7.29 22.20 -26.09
N GLN A 177 7.97 21.06 -26.05
CA GLN A 177 8.36 20.38 -24.81
C GLN A 177 9.87 20.52 -24.65
N GLY A 178 10.30 21.39 -23.73
CA GLY A 178 11.72 21.60 -23.49
C GLY A 178 12.05 22.55 -22.35
N GLN A 179 11.64 22.25 -21.12
CA GLN A 179 12.23 22.85 -19.91
C GLN A 179 12.04 21.94 -18.67
N TRP A 180 12.68 20.76 -18.62
CA TRP A 180 12.69 19.94 -17.37
C TRP A 180 14.01 19.20 -17.09
N PHE A 181 15.16 19.72 -17.55
CA PHE A 181 16.47 19.09 -17.29
C PHE A 181 17.59 20.07 -16.86
N LYS A 182 17.28 21.10 -16.07
CA LYS A 182 18.31 22.01 -15.53
C LYS A 182 18.32 22.25 -14.02
N GLU A 183 17.49 21.59 -13.22
CA GLU A 183 17.36 21.96 -11.80
C GLU A 183 17.98 21.00 -10.76
N TYR A 184 18.85 20.06 -11.16
CA TYR A 184 19.48 19.13 -10.20
C TYR A 184 21.00 19.16 -10.11
N SER A 185 21.66 20.21 -10.62
CA SER A 185 23.12 20.33 -10.49
C SER A 185 23.56 21.76 -10.21
N SER A 186 23.19 22.35 -9.06
CA SER A 186 23.86 23.54 -8.48
C SER A 186 23.37 23.80 -7.05
N SER A 187 23.98 23.13 -6.07
CA SER A 187 23.94 23.58 -4.67
C SER A 187 25.35 23.51 -4.10
N ALA A 188 26.29 24.19 -4.77
CA ALA A 188 27.53 24.61 -4.15
C ALA A 188 27.26 25.97 -3.51
N ILE A 189 27.31 26.01 -2.18
CA ILE A 189 27.09 27.20 -1.37
C ILE A 189 28.24 28.18 -1.65
N ALA A 190 27.92 29.28 -2.34
CA ALA A 190 28.76 30.46 -2.37
C ALA A 190 28.41 31.31 -1.14
N VAL A 191 29.32 31.35 -0.16
CA VAL A 191 29.26 32.27 0.98
C VAL A 191 29.64 33.65 0.46
N SER A 192 28.68 34.58 0.40
CA SER A 192 28.96 35.99 0.16
C SER A 192 29.16 36.72 1.50
N ASP A 193 30.36 37.23 1.70
CA ASP A 193 30.71 38.19 2.74
C ASP A 193 29.80 39.43 2.67
N LYS A 194 28.95 39.60 3.67
CA LYS A 194 28.49 40.92 4.11
C LYS A 194 28.53 40.99 5.64
N SER A 195 29.48 41.78 6.09
CA SER A 195 29.71 42.20 7.46
C SER A 195 28.52 42.96 8.04
N ILE A 196 28.04 42.52 9.20
CA ILE A 196 27.25 43.32 10.15
C ILE A 196 27.99 43.27 11.49
N PRO A 197 28.31 44.41 12.12
CA PRO A 197 29.09 44.45 13.35
C PRO A 197 28.20 44.28 14.59
N GLY A 198 28.67 43.48 15.54
CA GLY A 198 28.35 43.64 16.96
C GLY A 198 27.40 42.61 17.55
N ILE A 199 27.90 41.40 17.84
CA ILE A 199 27.51 40.62 19.03
C ILE A 199 28.76 39.87 19.52
N GLU A 200 29.14 40.09 20.78
CA GLU A 200 30.25 39.43 21.47
C GLU A 200 30.00 37.93 21.61
N ALA A 201 30.96 37.12 21.15
CA ALA A 201 30.92 35.66 21.26
C ALA A 201 31.44 35.20 22.63
N ALA A 202 30.59 34.49 23.38
CA ALA A 202 30.97 33.68 24.52
C ALA A 202 31.74 32.42 24.04
N LYS A 203 32.90 32.16 24.65
CA LYS A 203 33.76 31.00 24.38
C LYS A 203 33.12 29.69 24.83
N PRO A 204 33.18 28.60 24.04
CA PRO A 204 32.89 27.26 24.54
C PRO A 204 34.12 26.63 25.21
N GLN A 205 33.93 26.12 26.43
CA GLN A 205 34.88 25.25 27.14
C GLN A 205 34.88 23.85 26.52
N SER A 206 36.08 23.34 26.23
CA SER A 206 36.32 21.95 25.84
C SER A 206 36.31 21.04 27.06
N TYR A 207 35.57 19.93 26.96
CA TYR A 207 35.78 18.76 27.82
C TYR A 207 36.49 17.68 26.99
N SER A 208 37.70 17.34 27.40
CA SER A 208 38.41 16.15 26.95
C SER A 208 38.08 14.99 27.89
N GLN A 209 37.69 13.85 27.32
CA GLN A 209 37.89 12.56 27.99
C GLN A 209 38.46 11.56 27.00
N ALA A 210 39.65 11.08 27.34
CA ALA A 210 40.37 10.02 26.67
C ALA A 210 39.86 8.66 27.17
N GLY A 211 39.56 7.77 26.22
CA GLY A 211 39.31 6.35 26.47
C GLY A 211 40.08 5.52 25.46
N LYS A 212 41.23 4.97 25.89
CA LYS A 212 42.08 4.05 25.13
C LYS A 212 41.38 2.70 24.98
N HIS A 213 41.25 2.18 23.76
CA HIS A 213 41.15 0.74 23.53
C HIS A 213 42.15 0.28 22.48
N LYS A 214 42.94 -0.71 22.89
CA LYS A 214 44.06 -1.36 22.22
C LYS A 214 43.48 -2.56 21.45
N LEU A 215 43.66 -2.60 20.14
CA LEU A 215 43.36 -3.79 19.32
C LEU A 215 44.68 -4.42 18.86
N HIS A 216 44.85 -5.68 19.23
CA HIS A 216 45.89 -6.56 18.70
C HIS A 216 45.47 -7.05 17.32
N ALA A 217 46.38 -6.96 16.37
CA ALA A 217 46.37 -7.74 15.15
C ALA A 217 46.81 -9.16 15.47
N ASP A 218 46.12 -10.16 14.91
CA ASP A 218 46.73 -11.46 14.67
C ASP A 218 46.23 -12.06 13.36
N SER A 219 47.19 -12.60 12.63
CA SER A 219 47.12 -13.13 11.27
C SER A 219 47.04 -14.65 11.33
N GLY A 220 46.19 -15.27 10.52
CA GLY A 220 46.14 -16.72 10.39
C GLY A 220 45.67 -17.13 8.99
N THR A 221 46.64 -17.51 8.16
CA THR A 221 46.50 -18.28 6.93
C THR A 221 46.28 -19.76 7.23
N GLU A 222 45.42 -20.46 6.48
CA GLU A 222 45.56 -21.88 6.06
C GLU A 222 44.34 -22.24 5.16
N THR A 223 44.49 -22.61 3.88
CA THR A 223 44.91 -23.88 3.22
C THR A 223 43.73 -24.79 2.84
N VAL A 224 43.83 -25.29 1.61
CA VAL A 224 42.90 -26.01 0.72
C VAL A 224 42.45 -27.38 1.25
N SER A 225 41.24 -27.83 0.88
CA SER A 225 40.97 -29.25 0.61
C SER A 225 39.84 -29.42 -0.43
N ASP A 226 40.17 -30.15 -1.48
CA ASP A 226 39.27 -30.68 -2.51
C ASP A 226 38.31 -31.74 -1.97
N VAL A 227 37.08 -31.76 -2.48
CA VAL A 227 36.20 -32.94 -2.43
C VAL A 227 35.46 -33.06 -3.77
N GLU A 228 35.84 -34.08 -4.54
CA GLU A 228 35.04 -34.63 -5.62
C GLU A 228 33.87 -35.43 -5.05
N THR A 229 32.70 -35.35 -5.69
CA THR A 229 31.69 -36.41 -5.57
C THR A 229 30.92 -36.53 -6.87
N VAL A 230 31.12 -37.68 -7.51
CA VAL A 230 30.39 -38.19 -8.68
C VAL A 230 29.18 -38.95 -8.17
N SER A 231 27.98 -38.73 -8.72
CA SER A 231 26.95 -39.78 -8.79
C SER A 231 25.93 -39.47 -9.89
N ASP A 232 25.93 -40.32 -10.91
CA ASP A 232 24.85 -40.53 -11.87
C ASP A 232 23.59 -41.07 -11.17
N THR A 233 22.41 -40.73 -11.68
CA THR A 233 21.23 -41.60 -11.59
C THR A 233 20.24 -41.23 -12.69
N GLU A 234 20.09 -42.13 -13.65
CA GLU A 234 18.95 -42.19 -14.57
C GLU A 234 17.71 -42.71 -13.82
N THR A 235 16.53 -42.18 -14.13
CA THR A 235 15.28 -42.94 -14.06
C THR A 235 14.25 -42.34 -15.02
N ALA A 236 13.93 -43.09 -16.06
CA ALA A 236 12.76 -42.93 -16.92
C ALA A 236 11.54 -43.58 -16.26
N SER A 237 10.34 -42.97 -16.36
CA SER A 237 9.08 -43.66 -16.75
C SER A 237 7.88 -42.70 -16.84
N ASP A 238 7.33 -42.65 -18.04
CA ASP A 238 5.92 -42.89 -18.43
C ASP A 238 4.76 -42.04 -17.89
N THR A 239 4.23 -41.29 -18.88
CA THR A 239 2.85 -40.95 -19.21
C THR A 239 1.72 -41.80 -18.58
N GLU A 240 0.66 -41.14 -18.10
CA GLU A 240 -0.72 -41.49 -18.44
C GLU A 240 -1.60 -40.23 -18.58
N THR A 241 -2.37 -40.21 -19.65
CA THR A 241 -3.34 -39.18 -20.06
C THR A 241 -4.72 -39.66 -19.68
N VAL A 242 -5.49 -38.88 -18.92
CA VAL A 242 -6.93 -39.12 -18.73
C VAL A 242 -7.69 -37.84 -19.00
N SER A 243 -8.35 -37.85 -20.16
CA SER A 243 -9.40 -36.92 -20.57
C SER A 243 -10.69 -37.22 -19.81
N GLU A 244 -11.51 -36.19 -19.52
CA GLU A 244 -12.98 -36.20 -19.38
C GLU A 244 -13.40 -34.90 -18.65
N MET A 245 -14.52 -34.23 -18.90
CA MET A 245 -15.55 -34.21 -19.93
C MET A 245 -16.40 -32.97 -19.56
N GLU A 246 -16.68 -32.09 -20.51
CA GLU A 246 -17.55 -30.94 -20.28
C GLU A 246 -19.00 -31.38 -20.02
N THR A 247 -19.71 -30.68 -19.14
CA THR A 247 -21.18 -30.68 -19.13
C THR A 247 -21.69 -29.26 -18.95
N ALA A 248 -22.19 -28.69 -20.04
CA ALA A 248 -23.01 -27.49 -20.05
C ALA A 248 -24.43 -27.86 -19.60
N SER A 249 -25.07 -26.98 -18.83
CA SER A 249 -26.52 -26.97 -18.69
C SER A 249 -27.01 -25.53 -18.76
N GLU A 250 -27.75 -25.29 -19.84
CA GLU A 250 -28.54 -24.12 -20.15
C GLU A 250 -29.67 -23.98 -19.12
N MET A 251 -29.98 -22.75 -18.71
CA MET A 251 -31.19 -22.44 -17.96
C MET A 251 -31.93 -21.33 -18.69
N GLU A 252 -33.00 -21.74 -19.37
CA GLU A 252 -33.97 -20.90 -20.07
C GLU A 252 -35.00 -20.30 -19.10
N THR A 253 -35.57 -19.24 -19.62
CA THR A 253 -36.41 -18.18 -19.03
C THR A 253 -37.86 -18.62 -18.90
N ALA A 254 -38.58 -18.19 -17.87
CA ALA A 254 -40.04 -17.95 -17.95
C ALA A 254 -40.58 -17.14 -16.77
N SER A 255 -41.56 -16.31 -17.11
CA SER A 255 -41.96 -15.08 -16.44
C SER A 255 -43.22 -15.22 -15.57
N GLU A 256 -43.36 -14.25 -14.65
CA GLU A 256 -44.55 -13.53 -14.18
C GLU A 256 -45.96 -14.13 -14.38
N THR A 257 -46.78 -14.12 -13.32
CA THR A 257 -48.00 -13.27 -13.24
C THR A 257 -48.67 -13.31 -11.87
N GLU A 258 -49.10 -12.13 -11.41
CA GLU A 258 -49.96 -11.84 -10.25
C GLU A 258 -51.43 -12.23 -10.50
N SER A 259 -52.21 -12.50 -9.44
CA SER A 259 -53.46 -11.78 -9.13
C SER A 259 -54.27 -12.39 -7.98
N GLU A 260 -54.89 -11.49 -7.21
CA GLU A 260 -55.69 -11.63 -5.98
C GLU A 260 -56.96 -12.49 -6.08
N SER A 261 -57.41 -13.04 -4.94
CA SER A 261 -58.72 -12.73 -4.31
C SER A 261 -59.05 -13.67 -3.14
N GLY A 262 -59.56 -13.10 -2.05
CA GLY A 262 -59.99 -13.82 -0.83
C GLY A 262 -61.45 -14.32 -0.83
N PRO A 263 -62.09 -14.52 0.35
CA PRO A 263 -62.36 -15.85 0.94
C PRO A 263 -63.89 -16.08 1.18
N PRO A 264 -64.44 -17.11 1.90
CA PRO A 264 -64.20 -17.38 3.35
C PRO A 264 -64.34 -18.84 3.89
N ALA A 265 -63.68 -19.05 5.03
CA ALA A 265 -64.06 -19.82 6.23
C ALA A 265 -64.57 -21.27 6.14
N LYS A 266 -63.85 -22.19 6.82
CA LYS A 266 -64.45 -23.10 7.82
C LYS A 266 -63.41 -23.65 8.81
N LYS A 267 -63.87 -23.72 10.07
CA LYS A 267 -63.20 -24.14 11.29
C LYS A 267 -62.64 -25.57 11.20
N GLN A 268 -61.42 -25.79 11.70
CA GLN A 268 -61.12 -27.01 12.43
C GLN A 268 -60.03 -26.79 13.48
N LYS A 269 -60.35 -27.29 14.67
CA LYS A 269 -59.67 -27.19 15.95
C LYS A 269 -58.76 -28.42 16.06
N LEU A 270 -57.45 -28.23 16.04
CA LEU A 270 -56.50 -29.24 16.53
C LEU A 270 -55.55 -28.58 17.52
N ALA A 271 -55.50 -29.19 18.70
CA ALA A 271 -54.60 -28.84 19.78
C ALA A 271 -53.15 -29.06 19.33
N HIS A 272 -52.34 -28.00 19.39
CA HIS A 272 -50.90 -28.07 19.26
C HIS A 272 -50.29 -27.70 20.60
N GLN A 273 -49.42 -28.57 21.09
CA GLN A 273 -48.62 -28.38 22.29
C GLN A 273 -47.82 -27.09 22.16
N GLU A 274 -47.91 -26.28 23.21
CA GLU A 274 -47.18 -25.04 23.41
C GLU A 274 -45.71 -25.37 23.71
N THR A 275 -44.92 -25.56 22.66
CA THR A 275 -43.46 -25.52 22.77
C THR A 275 -43.07 -24.06 22.86
N GLN A 276 -42.75 -23.60 24.06
CA GLN A 276 -42.18 -22.27 24.28
C GLN A 276 -41.01 -22.04 23.33
N PRO A 277 -40.98 -20.92 22.56
CA PRO A 277 -39.78 -20.51 21.86
C PRO A 277 -38.70 -20.25 22.91
N GLN A 278 -37.70 -21.12 22.98
CA GLN A 278 -36.47 -20.78 23.66
C GLN A 278 -35.88 -19.58 22.93
N LEU A 279 -35.99 -18.41 23.56
CA LEU A 279 -35.26 -17.21 23.17
C LEU A 279 -33.78 -17.61 23.00
N PRO A 280 -33.19 -17.41 21.81
CA PRO A 280 -31.77 -17.63 21.67
C PRO A 280 -31.09 -16.69 22.66
N THR A 281 -30.42 -17.26 23.65
CA THR A 281 -29.50 -16.56 24.55
C THR A 281 -28.29 -16.11 23.72
N LYS A 282 -28.49 -15.08 22.88
CA LYS A 282 -27.41 -14.26 22.35
C LYS A 282 -26.78 -13.61 23.57
N LYS A 283 -25.60 -14.09 23.97
CA LYS A 283 -24.72 -13.32 24.85
C LYS A 283 -24.63 -11.91 24.24
N PRO A 284 -24.94 -10.84 24.98
CA PRO A 284 -24.66 -9.50 24.51
C PRO A 284 -23.15 -9.39 24.47
N VAL A 285 -22.57 -9.54 23.29
CA VAL A 285 -21.22 -9.04 23.05
C VAL A 285 -21.36 -7.55 23.29
N SER A 286 -20.71 -7.07 24.35
CA SER A 286 -20.54 -5.65 24.61
C SER A 286 -19.82 -5.08 23.41
N ASN A 287 -20.58 -4.60 22.42
CA ASN A 287 -20.03 -4.01 21.23
C ASN A 287 -19.46 -2.66 21.66
N ALA A 288 -18.17 -2.63 21.97
CA ALA A 288 -17.47 -1.38 22.19
C ALA A 288 -17.70 -0.49 20.96
N ASN A 289 -18.47 0.57 21.14
CA ASN A 289 -18.85 1.49 20.07
C ASN A 289 -17.81 2.60 19.87
N VAL A 290 -16.65 2.48 20.50
CA VAL A 290 -15.61 3.49 20.48
C VAL A 290 -14.23 2.84 20.46
N PHE A 291 -13.29 3.47 19.77
CA PHE A 291 -11.91 3.04 19.63
C PHE A 291 -10.96 4.23 19.73
N PHE A 292 -9.70 3.96 20.04
CA PHE A 292 -8.64 4.96 20.01
C PHE A 292 -7.88 4.97 18.69
N TYR A 293 -7.49 6.16 18.25
CA TYR A 293 -6.65 6.38 17.09
C TYR A 293 -5.48 7.29 17.44
N GLY A 294 -4.25 6.84 17.19
CA GLY A 294 -3.04 7.63 17.43
C GLY A 294 -2.56 8.33 16.17
N ASP A 295 -2.30 9.64 16.22
CA ASP A 295 -1.80 10.41 15.08
C ASP A 295 -0.86 11.55 15.51
N TYR A 296 -0.08 12.05 14.55
CA TYR A 296 0.73 13.24 14.74
C TYR A 296 -0.08 14.52 14.54
N LEU A 297 -1.15 14.51 13.74
CA LEU A 297 -1.99 15.69 13.46
C LEU A 297 -2.67 16.20 14.74
N TRP A 298 -2.70 17.51 14.93
CA TRP A 298 -3.48 18.20 15.96
C TRP A 298 -4.94 18.37 15.53
N PRO A 299 -5.88 18.59 16.46
CA PRO A 299 -7.31 18.67 16.17
C PRO A 299 -7.67 19.65 15.05
N ALA A 300 -7.08 20.85 15.06
CA ALA A 300 -7.31 21.86 14.02
C ALA A 300 -6.80 21.41 12.64
N GLU A 301 -5.70 20.67 12.58
CA GLU A 301 -5.14 20.11 11.35
C GLU A 301 -6.04 18.99 10.81
N ALA A 302 -6.42 18.04 11.68
CA ALA A 302 -7.33 16.95 11.33
C ALA A 302 -8.68 17.49 10.85
N ALA A 303 -9.24 18.50 11.54
CA ALA A 303 -10.48 19.18 11.14
C ALA A 303 -10.35 19.84 9.75
N ARG A 304 -9.27 20.58 9.50
CA ARG A 304 -8.99 21.25 8.22
C ARG A 304 -8.83 20.25 7.07
N GLN A 305 -8.26 19.08 7.34
CA GLN A 305 -8.15 17.98 6.37
C GLN A 305 -9.48 17.26 6.14
N GLY A 306 -10.47 17.42 7.03
CA GLY A 306 -11.75 16.70 7.01
C GLY A 306 -11.70 15.35 7.72
N GLY A 307 -10.61 15.05 8.43
CA GLY A 307 -10.38 13.82 9.16
C GLY A 307 -9.00 13.22 8.91
N PHE A 308 -8.88 11.91 9.16
CA PHE A 308 -7.67 11.13 9.01
C PHE A 308 -7.72 10.32 7.72
N LEU A 309 -6.92 10.76 6.74
CA LEU A 309 -6.77 10.09 5.45
C LEU A 309 -6.07 8.76 5.61
N THR A 310 -6.42 7.80 4.74
CA THR A 310 -5.61 6.62 4.54
C THR A 310 -4.30 7.00 3.84
N SER A 311 -3.24 6.20 3.97
CA SER A 311 -1.98 6.49 3.25
C SER A 311 -2.17 6.41 1.74
N ALA A 312 -3.10 5.59 1.25
CA ALA A 312 -3.47 5.53 -0.15
C ALA A 312 -4.20 6.78 -0.65
N ASP A 313 -5.12 7.32 0.14
CA ASP A 313 -5.81 8.56 -0.17
C ASP A 313 -4.85 9.75 -0.19
N ALA A 314 -3.97 9.85 0.81
CA ALA A 314 -2.93 10.87 0.87
C ALA A 314 -2.00 10.80 -0.36
N ALA A 315 -1.55 9.59 -0.73
CA ALA A 315 -0.71 9.39 -1.91
C ALA A 315 -1.44 9.75 -3.21
N LYS A 316 -2.73 9.44 -3.35
CA LYS A 316 -3.54 9.81 -4.51
C LYS A 316 -3.64 11.32 -4.67
N VAL A 317 -3.85 12.06 -3.59
CA VAL A 317 -3.92 13.53 -3.64
C VAL A 317 -2.54 14.14 -3.93
N LEU A 318 -1.48 13.63 -3.31
CA LEU A 318 -0.12 14.17 -3.48
C LEU A 318 0.51 13.83 -4.84
N ARG A 319 0.28 12.62 -5.35
CA ARG A 319 0.95 12.10 -6.56
C ARG A 319 0.02 12.01 -7.78
N GLY A 320 -1.27 12.27 -7.61
CA GLY A 320 -2.29 12.15 -8.66
C GLY A 320 -2.59 10.72 -9.11
N ARG A 321 -2.08 9.69 -8.41
CA ARG A 321 -2.24 8.27 -8.78
C ARG A 321 -2.66 7.43 -7.58
N ALA A 322 -3.68 6.59 -7.78
CA ALA A 322 -4.10 5.62 -6.77
C ALA A 322 -3.08 4.47 -6.69
N PRO A 323 -2.67 4.04 -5.48
CA PRO A 323 -1.78 2.89 -5.32
C PRO A 323 -2.49 1.59 -5.71
N LEU A 324 -1.78 0.73 -6.44
CA LEU A 324 -2.34 -0.50 -7.03
C LEU A 324 -2.52 -1.65 -6.01
N THR A 325 -1.72 -1.67 -4.95
CA THR A 325 -1.64 -2.78 -3.97
C THR A 325 -2.41 -2.51 -2.67
N ALA A 326 -2.98 -1.32 -2.51
CA ALA A 326 -3.50 -0.81 -1.24
C ALA A 326 -4.88 -1.35 -0.82
N PHE A 327 -5.46 -2.28 -1.59
CA PHE A 327 -6.88 -2.63 -1.51
C PHE A 327 -7.22 -3.81 -0.58
N SER A 328 -6.24 -4.51 -0.01
CA SER A 328 -6.49 -5.70 0.84
C SER A 328 -6.00 -5.52 2.28
N LEU A 329 -6.66 -6.18 3.23
CA LEU A 329 -6.21 -6.30 4.61
C LEU A 329 -4.89 -7.06 4.69
N HIS A 330 -4.66 -8.03 3.80
CA HIS A 330 -3.39 -8.73 3.68
C HIS A 330 -2.23 -7.74 3.41
N SER A 331 -2.39 -6.85 2.43
CA SER A 331 -1.41 -5.79 2.14
C SER A 331 -1.24 -4.84 3.33
N TYR A 332 -2.33 -4.46 4.00
CA TYR A 332 -2.30 -3.59 5.17
C TYR A 332 -1.45 -4.17 6.31
N HIS A 333 -1.62 -5.44 6.63
CA HIS A 333 -0.84 -6.11 7.68
C HIS A 333 0.62 -6.30 7.31
N ASN A 334 0.90 -6.54 6.03
CA ASN A 334 2.25 -6.75 5.52
C ASN A 334 2.96 -5.47 5.07
N ARG A 335 2.37 -4.29 5.30
CA ARG A 335 2.90 -2.99 4.82
C ARG A 335 4.33 -2.67 5.22
N LYS A 336 4.82 -3.21 6.34
CA LYS A 336 6.22 -3.03 6.79
C LYS A 336 7.22 -3.87 5.98
N HIS A 337 6.75 -4.90 5.29
CA HIS A 337 7.54 -5.79 4.45
C HIS A 337 7.42 -5.47 2.96
N ILE A 338 6.53 -4.54 2.59
CA ILE A 338 6.32 -4.09 1.21
C ILE A 338 7.16 -2.81 1.00
N VAL A 339 8.33 -2.95 0.38
CA VAL A 339 9.28 -1.85 0.15
C VAL A 339 8.72 -0.82 -0.82
N HIS A 340 8.05 -1.30 -1.86
CA HIS A 340 7.43 -0.49 -2.89
C HIS A 340 5.92 -0.64 -2.76
N HIS A 341 5.24 0.43 -2.36
CA HIS A 341 3.78 0.51 -2.19
C HIS A 341 3.22 0.05 -0.83
N SER A 342 3.77 0.60 0.26
CA SER A 342 3.23 0.40 1.62
C SER A 342 1.94 1.17 1.89
N GLU A 343 1.37 1.84 0.88
CA GLU A 343 0.09 2.52 1.01
C GLU A 343 -1.06 1.54 1.23
N SER A 344 -2.07 1.98 1.98
CA SER A 344 -3.26 1.19 2.30
C SER A 344 -4.48 2.09 2.35
N TYR A 345 -5.64 1.56 1.96
CA TYR A 345 -6.96 2.19 2.16
C TYR A 345 -7.55 1.89 3.56
N PHE A 346 -6.74 1.37 4.48
CA PHE A 346 -7.16 1.05 5.85
C PHE A 346 -6.35 1.86 6.88
N VAL A 347 -7.03 2.31 7.93
CA VAL A 347 -6.43 2.95 9.11
C VAL A 347 -6.64 2.05 10.33
N GLY A 348 -5.60 1.81 11.13
CA GLY A 348 -5.69 0.98 12.33
C GLY A 348 -6.21 1.76 13.54
N LEU A 349 -7.02 1.13 14.36
CA LEU A 349 -7.54 1.64 15.63
C LEU A 349 -7.27 0.64 16.76
N HIS A 350 -7.29 1.14 17.99
CA HIS A 350 -6.95 0.38 19.19
C HIS A 350 -8.11 0.38 20.18
N GLU A 351 -8.29 -0.71 20.90
CA GLU A 351 -9.29 -0.81 21.96
C GLU A 351 -8.86 -0.13 23.26
N SER A 352 -7.55 0.08 23.42
CA SER A 352 -6.96 0.72 24.59
C SER A 352 -6.09 1.91 24.24
N PHE A 353 -5.99 2.86 25.18
CA PHE A 353 -5.30 4.13 24.99
C PHE A 353 -3.80 3.94 24.76
N GLY A 354 -3.16 3.01 25.47
CA GLY A 354 -1.70 2.84 25.43
C GLY A 354 -1.13 2.48 24.07
N PRO A 355 -1.65 1.45 23.38
CA PRO A 355 -1.27 1.13 22.01
C PRO A 355 -1.47 2.30 21.03
N ALA A 356 -2.58 3.05 21.14
CA ALA A 356 -2.80 4.25 20.31
C ALA A 356 -1.78 5.35 20.61
N ALA A 357 -1.49 5.61 21.89
CA ALA A 357 -0.48 6.57 22.32
C ALA A 357 0.92 6.21 21.79
N LYS A 358 1.28 4.93 21.84
CA LYS A 358 2.53 4.42 21.25
C LYS A 358 2.57 4.64 19.74
N GLU A 359 1.51 4.30 19.01
CA GLU A 359 1.43 4.55 17.56
C GLU A 359 1.55 6.05 17.23
N ALA A 360 0.92 6.92 18.02
CA ALA A 360 0.98 8.37 17.85
C ALA A 360 2.43 8.89 17.96
N VAL A 361 3.18 8.42 18.97
CA VAL A 361 4.60 8.72 19.15
C VAL A 361 5.45 8.18 18.00
N GLU A 362 5.24 6.92 17.59
CA GLU A 362 5.97 6.32 16.47
C GLU A 362 5.74 7.09 15.17
N LYS A 363 4.52 7.56 14.93
CA LYS A 363 4.17 8.41 13.79
C LYS A 363 4.85 9.78 13.87
N ALA A 364 4.81 10.46 15.02
CA ALA A 364 5.46 11.76 15.17
C ALA A 364 6.99 11.68 15.09
N ALA A 365 7.60 10.59 15.55
CA ALA A 365 9.04 10.36 15.49
C ALA A 365 9.56 10.32 14.04
N GLN A 366 8.75 9.89 13.07
CA GLN A 366 9.10 9.92 11.64
C GLN A 366 9.32 11.35 11.11
N PHE A 367 8.83 12.36 11.83
CA PHE A 367 8.93 13.78 11.51
C PHE A 367 9.77 14.56 12.53
N GLY A 368 10.73 13.87 13.18
CA GLY A 368 11.68 14.45 14.11
C GLY A 368 11.26 14.42 15.58
N GLY A 369 10.01 14.04 15.88
CA GLY A 369 9.54 13.84 17.26
C GLY A 369 9.61 15.10 18.16
N GLN A 370 9.64 16.29 17.57
CA GLN A 370 9.83 17.54 18.32
C GLN A 370 8.56 18.06 18.99
N PHE A 371 7.40 17.49 18.67
CA PHE A 371 6.09 17.91 19.15
C PHE A 371 5.35 16.73 19.78
N ASP A 372 4.43 17.04 20.68
CA ASP A 372 3.61 16.06 21.37
C ASP A 372 2.42 15.62 20.48
N PRO A 373 2.31 14.31 20.14
CA PRO A 373 1.26 13.77 19.28
C PRO A 373 -0.09 13.66 19.99
N MET A 374 -1.12 13.17 19.29
CA MET A 374 -2.50 13.09 19.78
C MET A 374 -3.03 11.66 19.77
N VAL A 375 -3.86 11.35 20.76
CA VAL A 375 -4.76 10.19 20.76
C VAL A 375 -6.19 10.68 20.67
N TYR A 376 -6.92 10.16 19.70
CA TYR A 376 -8.31 10.47 19.41
C TYR A 376 -9.22 9.34 19.86
N LEU A 377 -10.35 9.65 20.47
CA LEU A 377 -11.45 8.70 20.68
C LEU A 377 -12.43 8.83 19.51
N VAL A 378 -12.69 7.73 18.83
CA VAL A 378 -13.41 7.66 17.56
C VAL A 378 -14.62 6.75 17.73
N HIS A 379 -15.80 7.21 17.32
CA HIS A 379 -17.01 6.38 17.34
C HIS A 379 -16.96 5.31 16.26
N ALA A 380 -17.43 4.10 16.57
CA ALA A 380 -17.49 2.98 15.65
C ALA A 380 -18.50 3.24 14.50
N THR A 381 -18.18 2.73 13.32
CA THR A 381 -19.03 2.80 12.12
C THR A 381 -18.92 1.52 11.29
N PRO A 382 -19.87 1.23 10.38
CA PRO A 382 -19.86 -0.05 9.67
C PRO A 382 -18.69 -0.24 8.70
N ASN A 383 -18.00 0.83 8.27
CA ASN A 383 -16.75 0.71 7.49
C ASN A 383 -15.55 0.21 8.32
N MET A 384 -15.74 -0.02 9.62
CA MET A 384 -14.74 -0.62 10.50
C MET A 384 -14.98 -2.13 10.60
N VAL A 385 -13.89 -2.89 10.62
CA VAL A 385 -13.91 -4.35 10.74
C VAL A 385 -12.88 -4.79 11.77
N ARG A 386 -13.12 -5.93 12.42
CA ARG A 386 -12.11 -6.59 13.26
C ARG A 386 -11.35 -7.60 12.42
N ASP A 387 -10.04 -7.48 12.39
CA ASP A 387 -9.16 -8.42 11.67
C ASP A 387 -7.88 -8.65 12.48
N LYS A 388 -7.52 -9.92 12.69
CA LYS A 388 -6.35 -10.36 13.47
C LYS A 388 -6.20 -9.66 14.84
N GLY A 389 -7.32 -9.47 15.53
CA GLY A 389 -7.34 -8.82 16.86
C GLY A 389 -7.14 -7.30 16.83
N GLN A 390 -7.15 -6.67 15.65
CA GLN A 390 -7.11 -5.22 15.49
C GLN A 390 -8.41 -4.72 14.87
N VAL A 391 -8.76 -3.47 15.14
CA VAL A 391 -9.86 -2.79 14.46
C VAL A 391 -9.27 -1.92 13.37
N VAL A 392 -9.84 -2.00 12.17
CA VAL A 392 -9.36 -1.24 11.01
C VAL A 392 -10.53 -0.55 10.33
N ALA A 393 -10.37 0.73 10.01
CA ALA A 393 -11.34 1.54 9.27
C ALA A 393 -10.96 1.62 7.80
N ALA A 394 -11.84 1.14 6.92
CA ALA A 394 -11.69 1.29 5.48
C ALA A 394 -12.07 2.72 5.04
N GLY A 395 -11.21 3.37 4.26
CA GLY A 395 -11.43 4.73 3.76
C GLY A 395 -11.15 5.86 4.74
N GLY A 396 -10.54 5.55 5.89
CA GLY A 396 -10.13 6.55 6.88
C GLY A 396 -11.21 6.86 7.91
N ILE A 397 -11.03 7.97 8.63
CA ILE A 397 -11.89 8.41 9.73
C ILE A 397 -12.29 9.86 9.48
N VAL A 398 -13.57 10.14 9.32
CA VAL A 398 -14.05 11.52 9.05
C VAL A 398 -14.04 12.35 10.32
N TRP A 399 -13.73 13.65 10.25
CA TRP A 399 -13.62 14.49 11.44
C TRP A 399 -14.87 14.50 12.34
N PRO A 400 -16.11 14.56 11.81
CA PRO A 400 -17.31 14.51 12.65
C PRO A 400 -17.53 13.19 13.41
N GLN A 401 -16.75 12.14 13.11
CA GLN A 401 -16.77 10.85 13.82
C GLN A 401 -15.91 10.85 15.09
N VAL A 402 -14.99 11.80 15.22
CA VAL A 402 -14.08 11.93 16.35
C VAL A 402 -14.83 12.54 17.53
N MET A 403 -14.87 11.84 18.67
CA MET A 403 -15.61 12.26 19.86
C MET A 403 -14.80 13.19 20.76
N ALA A 404 -13.53 12.84 20.96
CA ALA A 404 -12.64 13.54 21.87
C ALA A 404 -11.16 13.28 21.52
N HIS A 405 -10.26 14.01 22.16
CA HIS A 405 -8.81 13.81 22.00
C HIS A 405 -8.02 14.16 23.26
N ALA A 406 -6.86 13.55 23.41
CA ALA A 406 -5.88 13.86 24.43
C ALA A 406 -4.51 14.00 23.78
N GLN A 407 -3.74 15.00 24.21
CA GLN A 407 -2.35 15.10 23.79
C GLN A 407 -1.51 14.13 24.61
N VAL A 408 -0.60 13.46 23.91
CA VAL A 408 0.29 12.46 24.48
C VAL A 408 1.71 13.00 24.42
N PRO A 409 2.49 12.84 25.49
CA PRO A 409 3.90 13.19 25.57
C PRO A 409 4.71 12.45 24.50
N ARG A 410 5.62 13.15 23.82
CA ARG A 410 6.47 12.58 22.76
C ARG A 410 7.39 11.43 23.22
N ASP A 411 7.65 11.32 24.52
CA ASP A 411 8.43 10.26 25.15
C ASP A 411 7.53 9.20 25.83
N TYR A 412 6.24 9.13 25.48
CA TYR A 412 5.36 8.07 25.97
C TYR A 412 5.92 6.68 25.65
N ALA A 413 6.02 5.85 26.68
CA ALA A 413 6.27 4.43 26.55
C ALA A 413 5.22 3.67 27.37
N PRO A 414 4.54 2.65 26.79
CA PRO A 414 3.70 1.78 27.59
C PRO A 414 4.57 1.01 28.61
N PRO A 415 4.01 0.61 29.77
CA PRO A 415 4.75 -0.16 30.77
C PRO A 415 5.24 -1.48 30.17
N GLU A 416 6.50 -1.85 30.46
CA GLU A 416 7.14 -3.07 29.92
C GLU A 416 6.41 -4.35 30.34
N THR A 417 5.85 -4.34 31.55
CA THR A 417 5.11 -5.47 32.11
C THR A 417 3.67 -5.07 32.39
N LEU A 418 2.74 -5.70 31.66
CA LEU A 418 1.31 -5.57 31.94
C LEU A 418 0.95 -6.40 33.16
N VAL A 419 0.13 -5.82 34.03
CA VAL A 419 -0.33 -6.47 35.25
C VAL A 419 -1.38 -7.51 34.88
N LYS A 420 -0.99 -8.80 34.92
CA LYS A 420 -1.91 -9.93 34.66
C LYS A 420 -2.88 -10.21 35.81
N ASN A 421 -2.55 -9.76 37.03
CA ASN A 421 -3.42 -10.00 38.17
C ASN A 421 -4.58 -8.99 38.19
N LYS A 422 -5.80 -9.48 38.01
CA LYS A 422 -7.04 -8.70 37.98
C LYS A 422 -7.21 -7.77 39.19
N GLN A 423 -6.94 -8.23 40.41
CA GLN A 423 -7.09 -7.41 41.62
C GLN A 423 -6.09 -6.24 41.64
N LYS A 424 -4.83 -6.48 41.25
CA LYS A 424 -3.84 -5.41 41.12
C LYS A 424 -4.21 -4.43 40.00
N LEU A 425 -4.72 -4.93 38.88
CA LEU A 425 -5.19 -4.08 37.78
C LEU A 425 -6.35 -3.18 38.24
N GLN A 426 -7.32 -3.74 38.97
CA GLN A 426 -8.40 -2.98 39.58
C GLN A 426 -7.86 -1.89 40.52
N GLN A 427 -6.87 -2.19 41.37
CA GLN A 427 -6.23 -1.18 42.23
C GLN A 427 -5.57 -0.05 41.42
N HIS A 428 -4.92 -0.36 40.29
CA HIS A 428 -4.37 0.67 39.41
C HIS A 428 -5.47 1.59 38.86
N PHE A 429 -6.59 1.03 38.39
CA PHE A 429 -7.73 1.82 37.90
C PHE A 429 -8.40 2.64 38.99
N GLU A 430 -8.64 2.07 40.17
CA GLU A 430 -9.23 2.82 41.30
C GLU A 430 -8.34 3.99 41.72
N ASN A 431 -7.03 3.77 41.78
CA ASN A 431 -6.08 4.82 42.11
C ASN A 431 -6.04 5.91 41.03
N ALA A 432 -6.03 5.51 39.75
CA ALA A 432 -6.10 6.46 38.63
C ALA A 432 -7.42 7.26 38.64
N TYR A 433 -8.55 6.60 38.85
CA TYR A 433 -9.86 7.26 38.85
C TYR A 433 -10.02 8.29 39.99
N LYS A 434 -9.43 8.02 41.16
CA LYS A 434 -9.39 8.96 42.29
C LYS A 434 -8.52 10.19 42.03
N ASN A 435 -7.47 10.05 41.22
CA ASN A 435 -6.50 11.10 40.92
C ASN A 435 -6.65 11.68 39.50
N LYS A 436 -7.75 11.38 38.79
CA LYS A 436 -7.94 11.83 37.41
C LYS A 436 -7.98 13.37 37.35
N PRO A 437 -7.38 13.98 36.32
CA PRO A 437 -7.54 15.41 36.11
C PRO A 437 -9.00 15.74 35.77
N ALA A 438 -9.40 16.99 35.99
CA ALA A 438 -10.75 17.45 35.64
C ALA A 438 -11.06 17.28 34.14
N VAL A 439 -10.03 17.38 33.30
CA VAL A 439 -10.10 17.14 31.86
C VAL A 439 -8.94 16.24 31.48
N PHE A 440 -9.22 15.01 31.08
CA PHE A 440 -8.24 14.09 30.48
C PHE A 440 -8.42 14.03 28.96
N LEU A 441 -9.66 13.87 28.50
CA LEU A 441 -10.04 13.93 27.09
C LEU A 441 -10.83 15.21 26.83
N GLN A 442 -10.38 16.00 25.86
CA GLN A 442 -11.08 17.19 25.39
C GLN A 442 -12.11 16.79 24.34
N LYS A 443 -13.35 17.22 24.54
CA LYS A 443 -14.46 16.93 23.63
C LYS A 443 -14.26 17.63 22.28
N ASN A 444 -14.49 16.91 21.18
CA ASN A 444 -14.58 17.51 19.86
C ASN A 444 -15.94 18.22 19.72
N PRO A 445 -15.99 19.57 19.57
CA PRO A 445 -17.25 20.28 19.40
C PRO A 445 -17.95 19.96 18.07
N GLN A 446 -17.25 19.38 17.10
CA GLN A 446 -17.77 19.01 15.79
C GLN A 446 -18.19 17.53 15.68
N TYR A 447 -18.19 16.80 16.80
CA TYR A 447 -18.72 15.44 16.84
C TYR A 447 -20.21 15.43 16.43
N ASP A 448 -20.55 14.60 15.45
CA ASP A 448 -21.92 14.43 14.95
C ASP A 448 -22.60 13.24 15.65
N LYS A 449 -23.59 13.54 16.50
CA LYS A 449 -24.34 12.52 17.25
C LYS A 449 -25.06 11.49 16.38
N ARG A 450 -25.18 11.70 15.07
CA ARG A 450 -25.68 10.64 14.17
C ARG A 450 -24.83 9.37 14.24
N PHE A 451 -23.57 9.48 14.66
CA PHE A 451 -22.69 8.32 14.80
C PHE A 451 -23.10 7.39 15.94
N ASP A 452 -23.80 7.91 16.96
CA ASP A 452 -24.31 7.14 18.12
C ASP A 452 -25.22 5.96 17.71
N ALA A 453 -25.79 6.01 16.49
CA ALA A 453 -26.65 4.97 15.93
C ALA A 453 -25.89 3.81 15.26
N TYR A 454 -24.57 3.90 15.11
CA TYR A 454 -23.77 2.92 14.40
C TYR A 454 -22.90 2.08 15.33
N THR A 455 -22.54 0.90 14.84
CA THR A 455 -21.55 0.03 15.47
C THR A 455 -20.52 -0.40 14.42
N ILE A 456 -19.45 -1.04 14.87
CA ILE A 456 -18.53 -1.76 13.98
C ILE A 456 -19.28 -2.87 13.22
N ASN A 457 -18.79 -3.24 12.04
CA ASN A 457 -19.27 -4.45 11.38
C ASN A 457 -18.83 -5.68 12.20
N ALA A 458 -19.80 -6.47 12.65
CA ALA A 458 -19.57 -7.62 13.52
C ALA A 458 -19.20 -8.90 12.74
N ASP A 459 -19.49 -8.95 11.45
CA ASP A 459 -19.26 -10.12 10.62
C ASP A 459 -17.81 -10.16 10.14
N GLU A 460 -17.23 -11.36 10.09
CA GLU A 460 -15.92 -11.56 9.46
C GLU A 460 -15.98 -11.15 7.98
N GLN A 461 -14.91 -10.49 7.51
CA GLN A 461 -14.83 -9.97 6.14
C GLN A 461 -13.66 -10.62 5.36
N PRO A 462 -13.66 -11.96 5.17
CA PRO A 462 -12.55 -12.66 4.51
C PRO A 462 -12.30 -12.16 3.08
N GLN A 463 -13.33 -11.64 2.40
CA GLN A 463 -13.19 -11.04 1.07
C GLN A 463 -12.27 -9.81 1.03
N LEU A 464 -12.09 -9.11 2.16
CA LEU A 464 -11.13 -8.01 2.24
C LEU A 464 -9.68 -8.48 2.35
N SER A 465 -9.45 -9.75 2.72
CA SER A 465 -8.13 -10.36 2.89
C SER A 465 -7.73 -11.25 1.72
N GLU A 466 -8.67 -12.05 1.22
CA GLU A 466 -8.38 -13.23 0.37
C GLU A 466 -8.88 -13.09 -1.07
N SER A 467 -9.60 -12.01 -1.39
CA SER A 467 -10.17 -11.86 -2.72
C SER A 467 -9.10 -11.77 -3.81
N PRO A 468 -9.23 -12.51 -4.93
CA PRO A 468 -8.37 -12.36 -6.09
C PRO A 468 -8.58 -11.01 -6.81
N ARG A 469 -9.64 -10.27 -6.45
CA ARG A 469 -9.95 -8.92 -6.95
C ARG A 469 -10.11 -7.94 -5.78
N PRO A 470 -9.02 -7.65 -5.04
CA PRO A 470 -9.10 -6.92 -3.78
C PRO A 470 -9.70 -5.51 -3.95
N SER A 471 -9.42 -4.82 -5.06
CA SER A 471 -10.04 -3.52 -5.35
C SER A 471 -11.56 -3.58 -5.49
N THR A 472 -12.08 -4.63 -6.14
CA THR A 472 -13.53 -4.82 -6.28
C THR A 472 -14.16 -5.20 -4.94
N ALA A 473 -13.51 -6.10 -4.18
CA ALA A 473 -13.99 -6.50 -2.86
C ALA A 473 -14.08 -5.31 -1.89
N LEU A 474 -13.05 -4.48 -1.82
CA LEU A 474 -13.05 -3.29 -0.98
C LEU A 474 -14.14 -2.28 -1.39
N ARG A 475 -14.33 -2.06 -2.70
CA ARG A 475 -15.37 -1.16 -3.21
C ARG A 475 -16.78 -1.67 -2.88
N ASN A 476 -17.02 -2.96 -3.01
CA ASN A 476 -18.30 -3.57 -2.67
C ASN A 476 -18.56 -3.44 -1.16
N PHE A 477 -17.56 -3.77 -0.35
CA PHE A 477 -17.63 -3.57 1.11
C PHE A 477 -17.98 -2.13 1.47
N MET A 478 -17.29 -1.15 0.87
CA MET A 478 -17.56 0.28 1.14
C MET A 478 -18.91 0.74 0.59
N LYS A 479 -19.40 0.18 -0.51
CA LYS A 479 -20.75 0.48 -1.02
C LYS A 479 -21.83 0.05 -0.03
N GLU A 480 -21.63 -1.07 0.64
CA GLU A 480 -22.55 -1.62 1.64
C GLU A 480 -22.40 -0.92 3.00
N ASN A 481 -21.17 -0.65 3.43
CA ASN A 481 -20.86 -0.26 4.81
C ASN A 481 -20.35 1.19 4.98
N GLY A 482 -19.99 1.86 3.89
CA GLY A 482 -19.33 3.18 3.90
C GLY A 482 -20.28 4.38 3.94
N LYS A 483 -21.60 4.17 3.86
CA LYS A 483 -22.58 5.28 3.82
C LYS A 483 -22.49 6.20 5.03
N ALA A 484 -22.27 5.63 6.22
CA ALA A 484 -22.16 6.40 7.47
C ALA A 484 -21.02 7.44 7.45
N VAL A 485 -19.93 7.12 6.76
CA VAL A 485 -18.75 7.98 6.61
C VAL A 485 -18.75 8.78 5.29
N GLY A 486 -19.87 8.77 4.56
CA GLY A 486 -20.02 9.54 3.33
C GLY A 486 -19.37 8.91 2.09
N PHE A 487 -19.12 7.60 2.09
CA PHE A 487 -18.70 6.91 0.87
C PHE A 487 -19.84 6.91 -0.16
N GLU A 488 -19.55 7.45 -1.35
CA GLU A 488 -20.51 7.52 -2.46
C GLU A 488 -20.27 6.40 -3.49
N LYS A 489 -19.07 6.37 -4.07
CA LYS A 489 -18.74 5.47 -5.19
C LYS A 489 -17.27 5.09 -5.29
N ASP A 490 -16.38 6.03 -4.98
CA ASP A 490 -14.93 5.85 -5.13
C ASP A 490 -14.17 6.51 -3.98
N PHE A 491 -12.92 6.10 -3.80
CA PHE A 491 -11.96 6.71 -2.90
C PHE A 491 -11.37 8.00 -3.52
N PRO A 492 -11.01 9.01 -2.72
CA PRO A 492 -11.04 9.01 -1.25
C PRO A 492 -12.43 9.26 -0.66
N VAL A 493 -12.70 8.69 0.53
CA VAL A 493 -13.91 9.05 1.31
C VAL A 493 -13.81 10.51 1.76
N ILE A 494 -12.65 10.89 2.29
CA ILE A 494 -12.39 12.26 2.74
C ILE A 494 -11.84 13.07 1.57
N LYS A 495 -12.65 14.02 1.07
CA LYS A 495 -12.28 14.94 -0.01
C LYS A 495 -11.46 16.11 0.57
N ALA A 496 -10.23 15.84 0.99
CA ALA A 496 -9.35 16.84 1.59
C ALA A 496 -8.94 17.90 0.53
N PRO A 497 -9.17 19.21 0.77
CA PRO A 497 -8.73 20.26 -0.15
C PRO A 497 -7.20 20.37 -0.22
N LYS A 498 -6.53 20.03 0.89
CA LYS A 498 -5.07 19.93 1.01
C LYS A 498 -4.74 18.80 1.99
N VAL A 499 -3.82 17.92 1.60
CA VAL A 499 -3.23 16.95 2.53
C VAL A 499 -2.22 17.68 3.42
N ILE A 500 -2.33 17.52 4.74
CA ILE A 500 -1.36 18.05 5.69
C ILE A 500 -0.33 16.95 5.94
N THR A 501 0.84 17.11 5.36
CA THR A 501 1.95 16.17 5.55
C THR A 501 2.51 16.26 6.97
N GLY A 502 3.19 15.20 7.42
CA GLY A 502 3.87 15.23 8.73
C GLY A 502 4.95 16.29 8.83
N GLN A 503 5.66 16.57 7.73
CA GLN A 503 6.66 17.65 7.67
C GLN A 503 6.02 19.03 7.81
N GLU A 504 4.92 19.30 7.10
CA GLU A 504 4.20 20.57 7.25
C GLU A 504 3.63 20.74 8.65
N SER A 505 3.08 19.67 9.21
CA SER A 505 2.54 19.65 10.57
C SER A 505 3.63 19.91 11.62
N ALA A 506 4.78 19.24 11.49
CA ALA A 506 5.94 19.47 12.36
C ALA A 506 6.44 20.91 12.28
N ALA A 507 6.54 21.48 11.08
CA ALA A 507 6.99 22.84 10.85
C ALA A 507 6.02 23.89 11.44
N ALA A 508 4.70 23.65 11.33
CA ALA A 508 3.69 24.54 11.90
C ALA A 508 3.78 24.60 13.44
N LYS A 509 4.00 23.44 14.08
CA LYS A 509 4.03 23.30 15.55
C LYS A 509 5.23 23.94 16.24
N VAL A 510 6.26 24.34 15.49
CA VAL A 510 7.39 25.11 16.04
C VAL A 510 6.91 26.49 16.51
N ASN A 511 5.89 27.06 15.87
CA ASN A 511 5.41 28.41 16.13
C ASN A 511 3.97 28.46 16.67
N GLU A 512 3.24 27.35 16.63
CA GLU A 512 1.87 27.27 17.11
C GLU A 512 1.82 26.82 18.57
N LEU A 513 0.92 27.43 19.35
CA LEU A 513 0.61 26.97 20.70
C LEU A 513 -0.10 25.61 20.63
N PRO A 514 0.17 24.70 21.58
CA PRO A 514 -0.57 23.45 21.70
C PRO A 514 -2.09 23.65 21.75
N PRO A 515 -2.88 22.65 21.33
CA PRO A 515 -4.34 22.78 21.15
C PRO A 515 -5.14 22.74 22.47
N HIS A 516 -4.52 23.06 23.61
CA HIS A 516 -5.11 22.96 24.94
C HIS A 516 -4.83 24.20 25.78
N ASP A 517 -5.68 24.46 26.78
CA ASP A 517 -5.47 25.54 27.74
C ASP A 517 -4.21 25.32 28.57
N GLU A 518 -3.49 26.39 28.92
CA GLU A 518 -2.27 26.34 29.74
C GLU A 518 -2.48 25.48 31.00
N GLY A 519 -1.56 24.53 31.25
CA GLY A 519 -1.62 23.65 32.42
C GLY A 519 -2.44 22.37 32.23
N VAL A 520 -3.28 22.26 31.19
CA VAL A 520 -4.06 21.03 30.94
C VAL A 520 -3.13 19.87 30.54
N PHE A 521 -2.13 20.15 29.71
CA PHE A 521 -1.18 19.12 29.31
C PHE A 521 -0.26 18.70 30.44
N GLU A 522 0.25 19.63 31.25
CA GLU A 522 1.10 19.29 32.40
C GLU A 522 0.37 18.39 33.39
N LYS A 523 -0.93 18.66 33.63
CA LYS A 523 -1.81 17.81 34.47
C LYS A 523 -2.05 16.45 33.83
N THR A 524 -2.39 16.42 32.54
CA THR A 524 -2.61 15.17 31.78
C THR A 524 -1.35 14.32 31.77
N TRP A 525 -0.20 14.92 31.52
CA TRP A 525 1.10 14.26 31.52
C TRP A 525 1.47 13.71 32.89
N SER A 526 1.34 14.54 33.93
CA SER A 526 1.59 14.12 35.31
C SER A 526 0.71 12.93 35.69
N PHE A 527 -0.54 12.94 35.24
CA PHE A 527 -1.47 11.82 35.40
C PHE A 527 -1.02 10.55 34.66
N ILE A 528 -0.64 10.67 33.37
CA ILE A 528 -0.13 9.55 32.57
C ILE A 528 1.11 8.92 33.23
N LYS A 529 2.04 9.74 33.72
CA LYS A 529 3.25 9.29 34.43
C LYS A 529 2.96 8.65 35.78
N ALA A 530 1.99 9.16 36.52
CA ALA A 530 1.62 8.61 37.83
C ALA A 530 0.84 7.29 37.71
N HIS A 531 0.17 7.05 36.58
CA HIS A 531 -0.71 5.91 36.38
C HIS A 531 -0.46 5.15 35.06
N PRO A 532 0.78 4.72 34.77
CA PRO A 532 1.15 4.20 33.45
C PRO A 532 0.39 2.92 33.08
N VAL A 533 0.15 2.02 34.03
CA VAL A 533 -0.62 0.78 33.80
C VAL A 533 -2.08 1.08 33.50
N ALA A 534 -2.72 1.92 34.32
CA ALA A 534 -4.14 2.24 34.16
C ALA A 534 -4.39 3.02 32.85
N VAL A 535 -3.50 3.96 32.51
CA VAL A 535 -3.59 4.69 31.24
C VAL A 535 -3.33 3.77 30.05
N ALA A 536 -2.28 2.95 30.10
CA ALA A 536 -1.97 2.08 28.97
C ALA A 536 -3.08 1.09 28.66
N MET A 537 -3.74 0.58 29.71
CA MET A 537 -4.83 -0.40 29.61
C MET A 537 -6.22 0.24 29.57
N LEU A 538 -6.33 1.58 29.59
CA LEU A 538 -7.62 2.29 29.60
C LEU A 538 -8.45 1.88 28.37
N PRO A 539 -9.57 1.16 28.54
CA PRO A 539 -10.41 0.76 27.43
C PRO A 539 -11.19 1.95 26.88
N ALA A 540 -11.45 1.97 25.58
CA ALA A 540 -12.13 3.08 24.92
C ALA A 540 -13.52 3.36 25.51
N VAL A 541 -14.27 2.32 25.89
CA VAL A 541 -15.58 2.45 26.55
C VAL A 541 -15.46 3.19 27.88
N ALA A 542 -14.46 2.85 28.69
CA ALA A 542 -14.20 3.50 29.97
C ALA A 542 -13.82 4.98 29.81
N ALA A 543 -13.20 5.32 28.68
CA ALA A 543 -12.72 6.66 28.40
C ALA A 543 -13.84 7.66 28.11
N LEU A 544 -15.04 7.18 27.73
CA LEU A 544 -16.24 8.03 27.64
C LEU A 544 -16.54 8.73 28.97
N ASN A 545 -16.23 8.07 30.09
CA ASN A 545 -16.43 8.59 31.45
C ASN A 545 -15.41 9.69 31.82
N LEU A 546 -14.42 9.92 30.96
CA LEU A 546 -13.38 10.95 31.11
C LEU A 546 -13.62 12.16 30.20
N ILE A 547 -14.72 12.19 29.44
CA ILE A 547 -15.11 13.33 28.61
C ILE A 547 -16.11 14.20 29.38
N PRO A 548 -15.77 15.49 29.65
CA PRO A 548 -16.69 16.41 30.32
C PRO A 548 -18.06 16.50 29.63
N GLY A 549 -19.13 16.35 30.41
CA GLY A 549 -20.52 16.45 29.94
C GLY A 549 -21.07 15.25 29.14
N LEU A 550 -20.28 14.19 28.94
CA LEU A 550 -20.73 12.90 28.37
C LEU A 550 -20.76 11.79 29.43
N GLY A 551 -19.82 11.83 30.39
CA GLY A 551 -19.55 10.75 31.35
C GLY A 551 -20.24 10.82 32.72
N GLU A 552 -21.05 11.83 33.03
CA GLU A 552 -21.61 12.00 34.39
C GLU A 552 -22.70 10.95 34.74
N ALA A 553 -23.17 10.16 33.77
CA ALA A 553 -24.25 9.19 33.94
C ALA A 553 -23.79 7.72 34.02
N ALA A 554 -22.51 7.42 33.80
CA ALA A 554 -22.02 6.05 33.84
C ALA A 554 -21.52 5.71 35.24
N ASP A 555 -22.26 4.83 35.92
CA ASP A 555 -21.96 4.37 37.27
C ASP A 555 -20.60 3.64 37.35
N ALA A 556 -20.04 3.63 38.57
CA ALA A 556 -18.86 2.82 38.93
C ALA A 556 -18.97 1.32 38.57
N ALA A 557 -20.18 0.86 38.24
CA ALA A 557 -20.48 -0.47 37.74
C ALA A 557 -19.74 -0.83 36.43
N GLU A 558 -19.53 0.13 35.52
CA GLU A 558 -18.80 -0.16 34.27
C GLU A 558 -17.32 -0.46 34.53
N PHE A 559 -16.69 0.23 35.48
CA PHE A 559 -15.31 -0.08 35.89
C PHE A 559 -15.19 -1.47 36.53
N ALA A 560 -16.23 -1.95 37.22
CA ALA A 560 -16.27 -3.31 37.74
C ALA A 560 -16.35 -4.34 36.61
N ALA A 561 -17.10 -4.05 35.54
CA ALA A 561 -17.21 -4.92 34.36
C ALA A 561 -15.89 -5.04 33.56
N LEU A 562 -15.08 -3.98 33.51
CA LEU A 562 -13.76 -4.03 32.87
C LEU A 562 -12.78 -5.01 33.54
N SER A 563 -12.98 -5.29 34.83
CA SER A 563 -12.17 -6.30 35.52
C SER A 563 -12.57 -7.72 35.12
N THR A 564 -13.79 -7.95 34.64
CA THR A 564 -14.33 -9.29 34.31
C THR A 564 -13.98 -9.81 32.92
N GLU A 565 -13.57 -8.95 31.98
CA GLU A 565 -13.28 -9.36 30.60
C GLU A 565 -11.78 -9.54 30.30
N ALA A 566 -10.89 -9.37 31.29
CA ALA A 566 -9.43 -9.49 31.11
C ALA A 566 -8.89 -10.94 31.19
N ASP A 567 -9.76 -11.95 31.07
CA ASP A 567 -9.43 -13.39 30.99
C ASP A 567 -9.34 -13.83 29.52
#